data_AF-A0A9C9BUY9-F1
#
_entry.id   AF-A0A9C9BUY9-F1
#
_cell.length_a   1.000
_cell.length_b   1.000
_cell.length_c   1.000
_cell.angle_alpha   90.00
_cell.angle_beta   90.00
_cell.angle_gamma   90.00
#
_symmetry.space_group_name_H-M   'P 1'
#
loop_
_entity.id
_entity.type
_entity.pdbx_description
1 polymer ?
#
loop_
_entity_poly.entity_id
_entity_poly.type
_entity_poly.pdbx_seq_one_letter_code
_entity_poly.pdbx_strand_id
1 'polypeptide(L)' 'MPTVTYKIPNISCKHCVHTIKMEVGELPGVKSVEGSVAGRTATITFEAPATEEAIKALLSEINYPAAD' A
#
# COMPACT_ATOMS: atom_id res chain seq x y z
N MET A 1 4.68 7.68 -13.94
CA MET A 1 4.39 6.59 -13.00
C MET A 1 5.10 6.91 -11.69
N PRO A 2 4.46 7.65 -10.75
CA PRO A 2 5.03 7.87 -9.43
C PRO A 2 5.15 6.56 -8.64
N THR A 3 6.22 6.48 -7.85
CA THR A 3 6.43 5.43 -6.85
C THR A 3 6.55 6.11 -5.50
N VAL A 4 5.67 5.74 -4.57
CA VAL A 4 5.61 6.33 -3.22
C VAL A 4 5.78 5.22 -2.20
N THR A 5 6.54 5.50 -1.13
CA THR A 5 6.72 4.56 -0.03
C THR A 5 5.99 5.07 1.20
N TYR A 6 5.04 4.28 1.70
CA TYR A 6 4.29 4.57 2.91
C TYR A 6 4.82 3.76 4.07
N LYS A 7 4.84 4.36 5.26
CA LYS A 7 5.14 3.63 6.49
C LYS A 7 3.84 3.06 7.03
N ILE A 8 3.80 1.76 7.35
CA ILE A 8 2.60 1.08 7.84
C ILE A 8 2.98 0.32 9.11
N PRO A 9 2.86 0.95 10.28
CA PRO A 9 3.32 0.38 11.55
C PRO A 9 2.58 -0.92 11.92
N ASN A 10 1.38 -1.12 11.36
CA ASN A 10 0.55 -2.30 11.60
C ASN A 10 1.05 -3.56 10.86
N ILE A 11 2.02 -3.43 9.94
CA ILE A 11 2.65 -4.60 9.29
C ILE A 11 3.50 -5.34 10.33
N SER A 12 3.00 -6.50 10.78
CA SER A 12 3.72 -7.36 11.74
C SER A 12 4.05 -8.74 11.18
N CYS A 13 3.42 -9.17 10.07
CA CYS A 13 3.59 -10.50 9.50
C CYS A 13 3.62 -10.47 7.97
N LYS A 14 4.13 -11.54 7.35
CA LYS A 14 4.11 -11.71 5.88
C LYS A 14 2.68 -11.74 5.31
N HIS A 15 1.70 -12.24 6.07
CA HIS A 15 0.29 -12.20 5.66
C HIS A 15 -0.24 -10.77 5.53
N CYS A 16 0.16 -9.84 6.39
CA CYS A 16 -0.22 -8.43 6.30
C CYS A 16 0.23 -7.81 4.96
N VAL A 17 1.48 -8.07 4.58
CA VAL A 17 2.02 -7.60 3.29
C VAL A 17 1.28 -8.21 2.12
N HIS A 18 0.90 -9.49 2.22
CA HIS A 18 0.16 -10.15 1.16
C HIS A 18 -1.24 -9.52 0.98
N THR A 19 -1.97 -9.28 2.06
CA THR A 19 -3.26 -8.58 2.02
C THR A 19 -3.13 -7.21 1.38
N ILE A 20 -2.19 -6.37 1.85
CA ILE A 20 -1.96 -5.04 1.27
C ILE A 20 -1.68 -5.15 -0.23
N LYS A 21 -0.84 -6.11 -0.65
CA LYS A 21 -0.48 -6.30 -2.05
C LYS A 21 -1.68 -6.70 -2.93
N MET A 22 -2.56 -7.55 -2.41
CA MET A 22 -3.78 -7.97 -3.12
C MET A 22 -4.75 -6.80 -3.25
N GLU A 23 -5.17 -6.23 -2.12
CA GLU A 23 -6.20 -5.18 -2.07
C GLU A 23 -5.75 -3.93 -2.84
N VAL A 24 -4.53 -3.43 -2.58
CA VAL A 24 -4.00 -2.25 -3.27
C VAL A 24 -3.68 -2.58 -4.73
N GLY A 25 -3.28 -3.81 -5.04
CA GLY A 25 -3.03 -4.25 -6.41
C GLY A 25 -4.29 -4.29 -7.28
N GLU A 26 -5.46 -4.44 -6.67
CA GLU A 26 -6.77 -4.42 -7.34
C GLU A 26 -7.26 -2.98 -7.63
N LEU A 27 -6.64 -1.95 -7.06
CA LEU A 27 -7.01 -0.57 -7.36
C LEU A 27 -6.72 -0.21 -8.82
N PRO A 28 -7.69 0.41 -9.54
CA PRO A 28 -7.50 0.83 -10.91
C PRO A 28 -6.41 1.90 -11.00
N GLY A 29 -5.37 1.63 -11.77
CA GLY A 29 -4.21 2.53 -11.94
C GLY A 29 -2.99 2.15 -11.09
N VAL A 30 -3.12 1.20 -10.15
CA VAL A 30 -1.95 0.62 -9.48
C VAL A 30 -1.21 -0.31 -10.44
N LYS A 31 0.12 -0.20 -10.46
CA LYS A 31 1.00 -1.02 -11.31
C LYS A 31 1.76 -2.05 -10.51
N SER A 32 2.30 -1.65 -9.36
CA SER A 32 3.10 -2.52 -8.51
C SER A 32 2.90 -2.14 -7.05
N VAL A 33 2.89 -3.17 -6.20
CA VAL A 33 2.85 -3.03 -4.75
C VAL A 33 3.89 -3.96 -4.14
N GLU A 34 4.79 -3.39 -3.35
CA GLU A 34 5.84 -4.09 -2.62
C GLU A 34 5.78 -3.73 -1.14
N GLY A 35 5.52 -4.70 -0.28
CA GLY A 35 5.55 -4.49 1.18
C GLY A 35 6.80 -5.06 1.82
N SER A 36 7.32 -4.38 2.83
CA SER A 36 8.45 -4.80 3.65
C SER A 36 8.01 -4.95 5.11
N VAL A 37 8.06 -6.18 5.63
CA VAL A 37 7.83 -6.45 7.06
C VAL A 37 8.97 -5.89 7.91
N ALA A 38 10.21 -5.98 7.43
CA ALA A 38 11.38 -5.48 8.14
C ALA A 38 11.36 -3.95 8.28
N GLY A 39 10.97 -3.25 7.21
CA GLY A 39 10.84 -1.80 7.20
C GLY A 39 9.50 -1.29 7.74
N ARG A 40 8.49 -2.17 7.86
CA ARG A 40 7.09 -1.80 8.07
C ARG A 40 6.65 -0.73 7.08
N THR A 41 6.92 -0.97 5.81
CA THR A 41 6.65 -0.03 4.71
C THR A 41 5.97 -0.72 3.55
N ALA A 42 5.25 0.04 2.74
CA ALA A 42 4.70 -0.39 1.47
C ALA A 42 5.06 0.62 0.37
N THR A 43 5.80 0.15 -0.63
CA THR A 43 6.17 0.87 -1.84
C THR A 43 5.13 0.59 -2.91
N ILE A 44 4.48 1.63 -3.41
CA ILE A 44 3.37 1.52 -4.36
C ILE A 44 3.70 2.38 -5.57
N THR A 45 3.68 1.74 -6.74
CA THR A 45 3.78 2.41 -8.04
C THR A 45 2.40 2.47 -8.65
N PHE A 46 1.96 3.67 -8.99
CA PHE A 46 0.62 3.91 -9.50
C PHE A 46 0.64 5.01 -10.56
N GLU A 47 -0.46 5.10 -11.30
CA GLU A 47 -0.75 6.14 -12.27
C GLU A 47 -2.25 6.40 -12.31
N ALA A 48 -2.67 7.50 -12.96
CA ALA A 48 -4.08 7.83 -13.09
C ALA A 48 -4.86 6.62 -13.67
N PRO A 49 -6.00 6.23 -13.10
CA PRO A 49 -6.82 7.01 -12.17
C PRO A 49 -6.50 6.87 -10.66
N ALA A 50 -5.50 6.06 -10.28
CA ALA A 50 -5.10 5.94 -8.87
C ALA A 50 -4.43 7.23 -8.36
N THR A 51 -4.71 7.56 -7.11
CA THR A 51 -4.13 8.71 -6.38
C THR A 51 -3.62 8.27 -5.02
N GLU A 52 -2.70 9.05 -4.43
CA GLU A 52 -2.22 8.79 -3.06
C GLU A 52 -3.37 8.76 -2.05
N GLU A 53 -4.37 9.64 -2.22
CA GLU A 53 -5.55 9.67 -1.36
C GLU A 53 -6.36 8.38 -1.45
N ALA A 54 -6.62 7.87 -2.66
CA ALA A 54 -7.34 6.60 -2.84
C ALA A 54 -6.57 5.42 -2.23
N ILE A 55 -5.25 5.40 -2.40
CA ILE A 55 -4.38 4.38 -1.81
C ILE A 55 -4.41 4.46 -0.29
N LYS A 56 -4.22 5.65 0.30
CA LYS A 56 -4.27 5.86 1.76
C LYS A 56 -5.65 5.51 2.34
N ALA A 57 -6.73 5.85 1.64
CA ALA A 57 -8.09 5.51 2.03
C ALA A 57 -8.29 4.00 2.08
N LEU A 58 -7.93 3.27 1.02
CA LEU A 58 -8.02 1.82 1.00
C LEU A 58 -7.16 1.19 2.11
N LEU A 59 -5.91 1.63 2.24
CA LEU A 59 -5.01 1.20 3.32
C LEU A 59 -5.65 1.34 4.71
N SER A 60 -6.34 2.46 4.97
CA SER A 60 -7.08 2.67 6.20
C SER A 60 -8.28 1.71 6.35
N GLU A 61 -9.03 1.48 5.27
CA GLU A 61 -10.17 0.55 5.22
C GLU A 61 -9.77 -0.88 5.56
N ILE A 62 -8.63 -1.34 5.04
CA ILE A 62 -8.07 -2.67 5.31
C ILE A 62 -7.28 -2.75 6.64
N ASN A 63 -7.41 -1.76 7.53
CA ASN A 63 -6.71 -1.67 8.84
C ASN A 63 -5.18 -1.54 8.78
N TYR A 64 -4.64 -1.06 7.66
CA TYR A 64 -3.22 -0.80 7.44
C TYR A 64 -2.93 0.69 7.11
N PRO A 65 -3.34 1.65 7.95
CA PRO A 65 -3.21 3.07 7.65
C PRO A 65 -1.75 3.45 7.41
N ALA A 66 -1.53 4.25 6.36
CA ALA A 66 -0.23 4.87 6.11
C ALA A 66 0.05 5.91 7.21
N ALA A 67 1.12 5.71 7.96
CA ALA A 67 1.74 6.70 8.81
C ALA A 67 2.63 7.61 7.96
N ASP A 68 2.45 8.91 8.15
CA ASP A 68 3.29 9.98 7.59
C ASP A 68 4.67 9.99 8.26
#